data_AF-A0AAQ5ZQP3-F1
#
_entry.id   AF-A0AAQ5ZQP3-F1
#
_cell.length_a   1.000
_cell.length_b   1.000
_cell.length_c   1.000
_cell.angle_alpha   90.00
_cell.angle_beta   90.00
_cell.angle_gamma   90.00
#
_symmetry.space_group_name_H-M   'P 1'
#
loop_
_entity.id
_entity.type
_entity.pdbx_description
1 polymer ?
#
loop_
_entity_poly.entity_id
_entity_poly.type
_entity_poly.pdbx_seq_one_letter_code
_entity_poly.pdbx_strand_id
1 'polypeptide(L)'
;MAKVDLARVGKNLVKSAESGESVELQTLWQDQPVVLLFLRRFGCQVCRWMASEVSKLEPELRASGVGLVGVAPEEFGLKEFKEGGFFKGCGEQVLLHFIQDSPGDHVALEDISKALGISATAKAGQKPVCNDDVCTR
;
A
#
# COMPACT_ATOMS: atom_id res chain seq x y z
N MET A 1 -9.50 -0.73 -19.08
CA MET A 1 -9.37 -0.10 -17.76
C MET A 1 -10.35 1.05 -17.66
N ALA A 2 -11.15 1.11 -16.60
CA ALA A 2 -11.98 2.28 -16.35
C ALA A 2 -11.08 3.51 -16.14
N LYS A 3 -11.48 4.66 -16.69
CA LYS A 3 -10.74 5.92 -16.48
C LYS A 3 -10.95 6.36 -15.03
N VAL A 4 -9.90 6.33 -14.23
CA VAL A 4 -9.94 6.81 -12.84
C VAL A 4 -9.93 8.34 -12.87
N ASP A 5 -10.88 8.96 -12.18
CA ASP A 5 -10.92 10.40 -11.97
C ASP A 5 -10.13 10.76 -10.70
N LEU A 6 -8.87 11.14 -10.89
CA LEU A 6 -7.97 11.51 -9.79
C LEU A 6 -8.39 12.79 -9.08
N ALA A 7 -9.10 13.71 -9.75
CA ALA A 7 -9.59 14.93 -9.11
C ALA A 7 -10.75 14.63 -8.16
N ARG A 8 -11.54 13.60 -8.46
CA ARG A 8 -12.57 13.09 -7.54
C ARG A 8 -11.98 12.28 -6.40
N VAL A 9 -11.03 11.39 -6.70
CA VAL A 9 -10.37 10.53 -5.68
C VAL A 9 -9.51 11.36 -4.73
N GLY A 10 -8.83 12.38 -5.24
CA GLY A 10 -7.95 13.25 -4.48
C GLY A 10 -8.62 14.02 -3.34
N LYS A 11 -9.93 14.25 -3.43
CA LYS A 11 -10.73 14.96 -2.41
C LYS A 11 -11.08 14.12 -1.17
N ASN A 12 -10.75 12.83 -1.16
CA ASN A 12 -11.00 12.01 0.02
C ASN A 12 -10.07 12.42 1.15
N LEU A 13 -10.58 12.42 2.38
CA LEU A 13 -9.79 12.69 3.57
C LEU A 13 -9.26 11.39 4.17
N VAL A 14 -8.05 11.50 4.69
CA VAL A 14 -7.29 10.34 5.10
C VAL A 14 -6.42 10.70 6.31
N LYS A 15 -6.45 9.86 7.35
CA LYS A 15 -5.83 10.11 8.66
C LYS A 15 -4.47 9.42 8.86
N SER A 16 -3.44 10.22 9.13
CA SER A 16 -2.08 9.76 9.44
C SER A 16 -2.03 8.72 10.55
N ALA A 17 -1.39 7.60 10.26
CA ALA A 17 -1.09 6.56 11.25
C ALA A 17 0.04 6.93 12.24
N GLU A 18 0.73 8.05 12.01
CA GLU A 18 1.77 8.58 12.91
C GLU A 18 1.26 9.76 13.73
N SER A 19 0.79 10.82 13.06
CA SER A 19 0.39 12.07 13.70
C SER A 19 -1.09 12.13 14.10
N GLY A 20 -1.93 11.24 13.53
CA GLY A 20 -3.38 11.29 13.70
C GLY A 20 -4.07 12.43 12.94
N GLU A 21 -3.32 13.27 12.20
CA GLU A 21 -3.85 14.36 11.40
C GLU A 21 -4.55 13.85 10.14
N SER A 22 -5.62 14.52 9.72
CA SER A 22 -6.31 14.22 8.46
C SER A 22 -5.87 15.17 7.36
N VAL A 23 -5.52 14.64 6.20
CA VAL A 23 -5.15 15.41 5.00
C VAL A 23 -6.00 14.99 3.80
N GLU A 24 -6.04 15.79 2.75
CA GLU A 24 -6.63 15.38 1.48
C GLU A 24 -5.70 14.41 0.75
N LEU A 25 -6.26 13.34 0.19
CA LEU A 25 -5.49 12.27 -0.44
C LEU A 25 -4.60 12.79 -1.60
N GLN A 26 -5.03 13.83 -2.31
CA GLN A 26 -4.24 14.45 -3.38
C GLN A 26 -2.93 15.08 -2.92
N THR A 27 -2.82 15.49 -1.66
CA THR A 27 -1.58 16.13 -1.17
C THR A 27 -0.41 15.15 -1.13
N LEU A 28 -0.69 13.85 -1.13
CA LEU A 28 0.35 12.83 -1.13
C LEU A 28 1.16 12.78 -2.42
N TRP A 29 0.54 13.06 -3.58
CA TRP A 29 1.17 12.97 -4.90
C TRP A 29 1.28 14.31 -5.63
N GLN A 30 1.01 15.42 -4.93
CA GLN A 30 1.05 16.75 -5.54
C GLN A 30 2.46 17.15 -5.98
N ASP A 31 3.48 16.75 -5.21
CA ASP A 31 4.88 17.17 -5.40
C ASP A 31 5.76 16.07 -6.04
N GLN A 32 5.32 14.81 -5.97
CA GLN A 32 6.09 13.65 -6.44
C GLN A 32 5.18 12.49 -6.84
N PRO A 33 5.60 11.60 -7.75
CA PRO A 33 4.88 10.37 -8.02
C PRO A 33 4.79 9.49 -6.77
N VAL A 34 3.66 8.81 -6.59
CA VAL A 34 3.44 7.93 -5.43
C VAL A 34 2.82 6.60 -5.85
N VAL A 35 3.34 5.52 -5.30
CA VAL A 35 2.69 4.21 -5.28
C VAL A 35 1.74 4.16 -4.09
N LEU A 36 0.44 4.21 -4.36
CA LEU A 36 -0.62 4.05 -3.35
C LEU A 36 -1.06 2.59 -3.28
N LEU A 37 -0.74 1.91 -2.18
CA LEU A 37 -1.12 0.52 -1.94
C LEU A 37 -2.38 0.45 -1.06
N PHE A 38 -3.52 0.16 -1.67
CA PHE A 38 -4.78 -0.07 -0.95
C PHE A 38 -4.83 -1.49 -0.38
N LEU A 39 -4.82 -1.57 0.94
CA LEU A 39 -4.97 -2.76 1.78
C LEU A 39 -6.42 -2.87 2.25
N ARG A 40 -6.92 -4.10 2.36
CA ARG A 40 -8.26 -4.34 2.88
C ARG A 40 -8.36 -4.10 4.38
N ARG A 41 -7.39 -4.58 5.16
CA ARG A 41 -7.28 -4.44 6.64
C ARG A 41 -5.84 -4.70 7.06
N PHE A 42 -5.39 -4.14 8.18
CA PHE A 42 -4.03 -4.36 8.71
C PHE A 42 -3.82 -5.75 9.32
N GLY A 43 -4.87 -6.37 9.86
CA GLY A 43 -4.80 -7.72 10.43
C GLY A 43 -4.72 -8.85 9.40
N CYS A 44 -4.99 -8.59 8.12
CA CYS A 44 -5.08 -9.63 7.10
C CYS A 44 -3.69 -10.12 6.66
N GLN A 45 -3.45 -11.44 6.72
CA GLN A 45 -2.18 -12.05 6.34
C GLN A 45 -1.81 -11.81 4.87
N VAL A 46 -2.78 -11.79 3.95
CA VAL A 46 -2.54 -11.45 2.54
C VAL A 46 -2.17 -9.97 2.41
N CYS A 47 -2.82 -9.07 3.14
CA CYS A 47 -2.49 -7.64 3.13
C CYS A 47 -1.07 -7.40 3.67
N ARG A 48 -0.69 -8.08 4.75
CA ARG A 48 0.67 -8.05 5.32
C ARG A 48 1.71 -8.58 4.34
N TRP A 49 1.42 -9.69 3.67
CA TRP A 49 2.30 -10.23 2.63
C TRP A 49 2.46 -9.25 1.47
N MET A 50 1.37 -8.75 0.88
CA MET A 50 1.43 -7.77 -0.23
C MET A 50 2.19 -6.51 0.16
N ALA A 51 1.95 -5.97 1.36
CA ALA A 51 2.69 -4.83 1.90
C ALA A 51 4.19 -5.13 1.99
N SER A 52 4.56 -6.34 2.43
CA SER A 52 5.94 -6.77 2.56
C SER A 52 6.60 -6.92 1.19
N GLU A 53 5.88 -7.45 0.21
CA GLU A 53 6.34 -7.60 -1.17
C GLU A 53 6.63 -6.24 -1.81
N VAL A 54 5.66 -5.32 -1.80
CA VAL A 54 5.84 -3.98 -2.38
C VAL A 54 6.95 -3.21 -1.67
N SER A 55 7.10 -3.40 -0.35
CA SER A 55 8.17 -2.78 0.44
C SER A 55 9.57 -3.22 0.06
N LYS A 56 9.74 -4.30 -0.70
CA LYS A 56 11.06 -4.68 -1.24
C LYS A 56 11.54 -3.72 -2.33
N LEU A 57 10.62 -3.01 -2.99
CA LEU A 57 10.93 -2.00 -4.00
C LEU A 57 11.25 -0.63 -3.39
N GLU A 58 11.07 -0.46 -2.08
CA GLU A 58 11.19 0.84 -1.43
C GLU A 58 12.54 1.54 -1.67
N PRO A 59 13.70 0.86 -1.60
CA PRO A 59 14.98 1.50 -1.89
C PRO A 59 15.05 2.07 -3.31
N GLU A 60 14.59 1.31 -4.31
CA GLU A 60 14.57 1.75 -5.71
C GLU A 60 13.53 2.85 -5.99
N LEU A 61 12.37 2.78 -5.34
CA LEU A 61 11.34 3.83 -5.40
C LEU A 61 11.89 5.14 -4.83
N ARG A 62 12.49 5.09 -3.64
CA ARG A 62 13.09 6.26 -3.00
C ARG A 62 14.21 6.86 -3.84
N ALA A 63 15.10 6.02 -4.38
CA ALA A 63 16.19 6.48 -5.25
C ALA A 63 15.67 7.17 -6.53
N SER A 64 14.45 6.83 -6.96
CA SER A 64 13.79 7.40 -8.13
C SER A 64 12.87 8.59 -7.80
N GLY A 65 12.84 9.05 -6.55
CA GLY A 65 11.95 10.13 -6.11
C GLY A 65 10.47 9.76 -6.09
N VAL A 66 10.14 8.47 -5.95
CA VAL A 66 8.78 7.95 -5.89
C VAL A 66 8.43 7.62 -4.44
N GLY A 67 7.33 8.17 -3.94
CA GLY A 67 6.79 7.85 -2.63
C GLY A 67 6.09 6.48 -2.60
N LEU A 68 6.07 5.84 -1.44
CA LEU A 68 5.34 4.59 -1.22
C LEU A 68 4.44 4.72 0.00
N VAL A 69 3.13 4.66 -0.22
CA VAL A 69 2.10 4.94 0.79
C VAL A 69 1.14 3.76 0.87
N GLY A 70 0.91 3.23 2.07
CA GLY A 70 -0.11 2.21 2.32
C GLY A 70 -1.47 2.86 2.57
N VAL A 71 -2.58 2.18 2.35
CA VAL A 71 -3.92 2.70 2.61
C VAL A 71 -4.79 1.61 3.18
N ALA A 72 -5.45 1.78 4.33
CA ALA A 72 -6.37 0.78 4.87
C ALA A 72 -7.61 1.44 5.50
N PRO A 73 -8.81 0.81 5.43
CA PRO A 73 -10.09 1.39 5.83
C PRO A 73 -10.33 1.54 7.35
N GLU A 74 -9.37 1.18 8.21
CA GLU A 74 -9.57 1.12 9.66
C GLU A 74 -8.23 1.09 10.41
N GLU A 75 -8.23 1.36 11.72
CA GLU A 75 -7.04 1.30 12.58
C GLU A 75 -6.84 -0.08 13.25
N PHE A 76 -7.81 -0.99 13.14
CA PHE A 76 -7.70 -2.32 13.76
C PHE A 76 -6.54 -3.12 13.16
N GLY A 77 -5.63 -3.60 14.00
CA GLY A 77 -4.42 -4.31 13.58
C GLY A 77 -3.27 -3.41 13.14
N LEU A 78 -3.43 -2.07 13.17
CA LEU A 78 -2.42 -1.10 12.72
C LEU A 78 -1.15 -1.21 13.56
N LYS A 79 -1.29 -1.37 14.88
CA LYS A 79 -0.15 -1.46 15.80
C LYS A 79 0.72 -2.66 15.46
N GLU A 80 0.12 -3.85 15.37
CA GLU A 80 0.79 -5.10 15.02
C GLU A 80 1.37 -5.04 13.60
N PHE A 81 0.70 -4.33 12.71
CA PHE A 81 1.17 -4.15 11.35
C PHE A 81 2.45 -3.30 11.27
N LYS A 82 2.53 -2.21 12.06
CA LYS A 82 3.73 -1.37 12.18
C LYS A 82 4.85 -2.11 12.89
N GLU A 83 4.57 -2.70 14.04
CA GLU A 83 5.55 -3.42 14.86
C GLU A 83 6.10 -4.66 14.14
N GLY A 84 5.28 -5.32 13.33
CA GLY A 84 5.69 -6.45 12.49
C GLY A 84 6.56 -6.06 11.28
N GLY A 85 6.75 -4.77 10.99
CA GLY A 85 7.61 -4.31 9.91
C GLY A 85 7.17 -4.73 8.51
N PHE A 86 5.86 -5.00 8.32
CA PHE A 86 5.32 -5.47 7.04
C PHE A 86 5.32 -4.38 5.95
N PHE A 87 5.54 -3.11 6.30
CA PHE A 87 5.56 -2.01 5.34
C PHE A 87 6.75 -1.09 5.59
N LYS A 88 7.48 -0.73 4.53
CA LYS A 88 8.70 0.09 4.60
C LYS A 88 8.59 1.46 3.93
N GLY A 89 7.39 1.85 3.48
CA GLY A 89 7.18 3.12 2.78
C GLY A 89 7.81 4.32 3.51
N CYS A 90 8.55 5.13 2.75
CA CYS A 90 9.12 6.39 3.24
C CYS A 90 8.18 7.52 2.85
N GLY A 91 7.66 8.23 3.85
CA GLY A 91 6.55 9.15 3.67
C GLY A 91 5.34 8.62 4.42
N GLU A 92 5.00 9.37 5.45
CA GLU A 92 3.95 9.09 6.40
C GLU A 92 2.62 8.76 5.73
N GLN A 93 1.78 8.09 6.53
CA GLN A 93 0.33 8.02 6.43
C GLN A 93 -0.22 6.78 5.71
N VAL A 94 -0.85 5.91 6.51
CA VAL A 94 -1.71 4.86 6.00
C VAL A 94 -3.16 5.33 5.94
N LEU A 95 -3.78 5.34 4.75
CA LEU A 95 -4.87 6.27 4.45
C LEU A 95 -6.10 5.75 3.64
N LEU A 96 -7.06 5.09 4.32
CA LEU A 96 -8.49 4.78 3.99
C LEU A 96 -9.09 4.77 2.55
N HIS A 97 -9.59 3.56 2.20
CA HIS A 97 -10.74 3.13 1.35
C HIS A 97 -10.57 2.85 -0.16
N PHE A 98 -10.65 1.56 -0.54
CA PHE A 98 -11.25 1.05 -1.80
C PHE A 98 -11.54 -0.48 -1.73
N ILE A 99 -12.43 -0.99 -2.58
CA ILE A 99 -13.02 -2.34 -2.56
C ILE A 99 -12.22 -3.31 -3.46
N GLN A 100 -11.78 -4.44 -2.89
CA GLN A 100 -11.24 -5.60 -3.62
C GLN A 100 -12.36 -6.42 -4.26
N ASP A 101 -12.23 -6.78 -5.55
CA ASP A 101 -13.14 -7.72 -6.24
C ASP A 101 -12.92 -9.19 -5.84
N SER A 102 -11.71 -9.58 -5.40
CA SER A 102 -11.45 -10.92 -4.88
C SER A 102 -10.24 -10.98 -3.92
N PRO A 103 -10.23 -11.90 -2.93
CA PRO A 103 -9.07 -12.11 -2.07
C PRO A 103 -7.93 -12.78 -2.85
N GLY A 104 -6.90 -12.00 -3.24
CA GLY A 104 -5.64 -12.54 -3.75
C GLY A 104 -5.09 -11.88 -5.03
N ASP A 105 -5.82 -10.96 -5.64
CA ASP A 105 -5.32 -10.13 -6.74
C ASP A 105 -4.28 -9.13 -6.22
N HIS A 106 -3.11 -9.14 -6.84
CA HIS A 106 -2.00 -8.24 -6.55
C HIS A 106 -1.27 -7.92 -7.85
N VAL A 107 -0.64 -6.74 -7.90
CA VAL A 107 0.22 -6.36 -9.03
C VAL A 107 1.61 -6.95 -8.79
N ALA A 108 2.19 -7.62 -9.78
CA ALA A 108 3.54 -8.15 -9.69
C ALA A 108 4.57 -7.03 -9.57
N LEU A 109 5.67 -7.27 -8.83
CA LEU A 109 6.69 -6.24 -8.59
C LEU A 109 7.31 -5.75 -9.91
N GLU A 110 7.46 -6.64 -10.89
CA GLU A 110 8.00 -6.34 -12.20
C GLU A 110 7.10 -5.38 -12.99
N ASP A 111 5.78 -5.51 -12.83
CA ASP A 111 4.83 -4.64 -13.52
C ASP A 111 4.79 -3.25 -12.88
N ILE A 112 4.97 -3.16 -11.55
CA ILE A 112 5.18 -1.88 -10.86
C ILE A 112 6.46 -1.21 -11.38
N SER A 113 7.57 -1.96 -11.45
CA SER A 113 8.85 -1.43 -11.94
C SER A 113 8.76 -0.93 -13.38
N LYS A 114 8.12 -1.70 -14.27
CA LYS A 114 7.89 -1.29 -15.67
C LYS A 114 7.01 -0.05 -15.77
N ALA A 115 5.92 0.02 -15.00
CA ALA A 115 5.00 1.15 -15.04
C ALA A 115 5.68 2.46 -14.60
N LEU A 116 6.61 2.38 -13.65
CA LEU A 116 7.39 3.52 -13.15
C LEU A 116 8.66 3.79 -13.95
N GLY A 117 9.04 2.92 -14.89
CA GLY A 117 10.28 3.04 -15.65
C GLY A 117 11.55 2.87 -14.78
N ILE A 118 11.46 2.14 -13.67
CA ILE A 118 12.58 1.91 -12.74
C ILE A 118 13.19 0.52 -12.91
N SER A 119 14.49 0.40 -12.65
CA SER A 119 15.19 -0.88 -12.58
C SER A 119 15.20 -1.39 -11.15
N ALA A 120 14.47 -2.47 -10.85
CA ALA A 120 14.45 -3.10 -9.54
C ALA A 120 14.99 -4.53 -9.57
N THR A 121 15.62 -4.97 -8.48
CA THR A 121 16.19 -6.32 -8.35
C THR A 121 15.47 -7.19 -7.32
N ALA A 122 14.36 -6.69 -6.77
CA ALA A 122 13.57 -7.34 -5.75
C ALA A 122 13.04 -8.71 -6.21
N LYS A 123 13.17 -9.72 -5.33
CA LYS A 123 12.60 -11.06 -5.55
C LYS A 123 11.26 -11.20 -4.84
N ALA A 124 10.25 -11.66 -5.58
CA ALA A 124 8.95 -12.01 -5.01
C ALA A 124 9.09 -13.10 -3.93
N GLY A 125 8.36 -12.96 -2.84
CA GLY A 125 8.29 -13.91 -1.73
C GLY A 125 7.15 -14.90 -1.91
N GLN A 126 7.12 -15.92 -1.06
CA GLN A 126 6.08 -16.96 -1.11
C GLN A 126 4.73 -16.41 -0.66
N LYS A 127 3.72 -16.53 -1.52
CA LYS A 127 2.34 -16.13 -1.22
C LYS A 127 1.74 -17.00 -0.10
N PRO A 128 1.10 -16.42 0.93
CA PRO A 128 0.41 -17.18 1.96
C PRO A 128 -0.81 -17.89 1.38
N VAL A 129 -1.09 -19.09 1.88
CA VAL A 129 -2.29 -19.85 1.53
C VAL A 129 -3.45 -19.32 2.36
N CYS A 130 -4.52 -18.85 1.71
CA CYS A 130 -5.77 -18.53 2.39
C CYS A 130 -6.52 -19.82 2.72
N ASN A 131 -6.63 -20.14 4.00
CA ASN A 131 -7.57 -21.12 4.52
C ASN A 131 -8.35 -20.49 5.70
N ASP A 132 -9.37 -21.18 6.19
CA ASP A 132 -10.24 -20.67 7.26
C ASP A 132 -9.47 -20.42 8.57
N ASP A 133 -8.37 -21.13 8.80
CA ASP A 133 -7.50 -20.95 9.98
C ASP A 133 -6.68 -19.64 9.90
N VAL A 134 -6.33 -19.22 8.69
CA VAL A 134 -5.47 -18.04 8.39
C VAL A 134 -6.27 -16.74 8.32
N CYS A 135 -7.56 -16.81 7.98
CA CYS A 135 -8.46 -15.65 7.89
C CYS A 135 -9.42 -15.51 9.07
N THR A 136 -9.02 -15.97 10.27
CA THR A 136 -9.78 -15.73 11.49
C THR A 136 -9.71 -14.25 11.89
N ARG A 137 -10.86 -13.74 12.34
CA ARG A 137 -11.17 -12.31 12.45
C ARG A 137 -10.46 -11.63 13.60
#